data_AF-A0A7R9QXE8-F1
#
_entry.id   AF-A0A7R9QXE8-F1
#
_cell.length_a   1.000
_cell.length_b   1.000
_cell.length_c   1.000
_cell.angle_alpha   90.00
_cell.angle_beta   90.00
_cell.angle_gamma   90.00
#
_symmetry.space_group_name_H-M   'P 1'
#
loop_
_entity.id
_entity.type
_entity.pdbx_description
1 polymer ?
#
loop_
_entity_poly.entity_id
_entity_poly.type
_entity_poly.pdbx_seq_one_letter_code
_entity_poly.pdbx_strand_id
1 'polypeptide(L)'
;RAYFNTHSRPAYLQIEPMEAKDAGDYRCRVDFKRGRTVNTVIALKVIVPPKEPQIFDANDNELNGIVGPFNEGNELTLKCSTRGGNQ
;
A
#
# COMPACT_ATOMS: atom_id res chain seq x y z
N ARG A 1 17.77 -3.15 -3.35
CA ARG A 1 16.30 -3.15 -3.56
C ARG A 1 15.74 -4.57 -3.62
N ALA A 2 16.24 -5.46 -4.49
CA ALA A 2 15.92 -6.89 -4.40
C ALA A 2 17.19 -7.74 -4.23
N TYR A 3 17.14 -8.77 -3.41
CA TYR A 3 18.25 -9.69 -3.13
C TYR A 3 17.73 -11.13 -3.08
N PHE A 4 18.39 -12.03 -3.82
CA PHE A 4 18.06 -13.45 -3.80
C PHE A 4 19.05 -14.21 -2.92
N ASN A 5 18.55 -14.76 -1.81
CA ASN A 5 19.35 -15.55 -0.89
C ASN A 5 19.30 -17.03 -1.27
N THR A 6 20.44 -17.58 -1.67
CA THR A 6 20.63 -18.99 -2.03
C THR A 6 21.29 -19.81 -0.94
N HIS A 7 21.81 -19.18 0.12
CA HIS A 7 22.48 -19.83 1.24
C HIS A 7 21.46 -20.38 2.25
N SER A 8 20.27 -19.78 2.33
CA SER A 8 19.15 -20.28 3.11
C SER A 8 18.51 -21.51 2.45
N ARG A 9 17.92 -22.38 3.28
CA ARG A 9 17.09 -23.50 2.83
C ARG A 9 15.69 -23.35 3.47
N PRO A 10 14.65 -23.00 2.69
CA PRO A 10 14.65 -22.75 1.24
C PRO A 10 15.30 -21.40 0.86
N ALA A 11 15.76 -21.31 -0.40
CA ALA A 11 16.20 -20.05 -1.00
C ALA A 11 15.02 -19.09 -1.15
N TYR A 12 15.22 -17.78 -0.98
CA TYR A 12 14.15 -16.78 -1.01
C TYR A 12 14.58 -15.48 -1.68
N LEU A 13 13.59 -14.76 -2.23
CA LEU A 13 13.75 -13.40 -2.76
C LEU A 13 13.27 -12.41 -1.71
N GLN A 14 14.13 -11.47 -1.33
CA GLN A 14 13.80 -10.36 -0.43
C GLN A 14 13.77 -9.06 -1.23
N ILE A 15 12.70 -8.27 -1.04
CA ILE A 15 12.54 -6.94 -1.64
C ILE A 15 12.44 -5.95 -0.50
N GLU A 16 13.44 -5.08 -0.37
CA GLU A 16 13.52 -4.09 0.70
C GLU A 16 14.35 -2.86 0.26
N PRO A 17 13.82 -1.63 0.46
CA PRO A 17 12.43 -1.32 0.80
C PRO A 17 11.45 -1.70 -0.33
N MET A 18 10.19 -1.94 0.01
CA MET A 18 9.10 -2.27 -0.91
C MET A 18 8.38 -1.00 -1.39
N GLU A 19 8.12 -0.91 -2.69
CA GLU A 19 7.46 0.23 -3.34
C GLU A 19 6.24 -0.22 -4.16
N ALA A 20 5.31 0.69 -4.45
CA ALA A 20 4.10 0.40 -5.23
C ALA A 20 4.39 -0.26 -6.60
N LYS A 21 5.51 0.12 -7.24
CA LYS A 21 5.94 -0.43 -8.54
C LYS A 21 6.44 -1.87 -8.46
N ASP A 22 6.65 -2.42 -7.27
CA ASP A 22 7.06 -3.81 -7.08
C ASP A 22 5.88 -4.79 -7.20
N ALA A 23 4.63 -4.29 -7.19
CA ALA A 23 3.44 -5.12 -7.34
C ALA A 23 3.42 -5.84 -8.70
N GLY A 24 3.00 -7.10 -8.70
CA GLY A 24 2.91 -7.91 -9.91
C GLY A 24 3.11 -9.40 -9.65
N ASP A 25 3.14 -10.18 -10.74
CA ASP A 25 3.33 -11.62 -10.68
C ASP A 25 4.81 -11.99 -10.70
N TYR A 26 5.24 -12.69 -9.66
CA TYR A 26 6.59 -13.22 -9.52
C TYR A 26 6.61 -14.71 -9.84
N ARG A 27 7.61 -15.16 -10.59
CA ARG A 27 7.78 -16.56 -10.97
C ARG A 27 8.98 -17.18 -10.26
N CYS A 28 8.73 -18.14 -9.40
CA CYS A 28 9.75 -19.05 -8.89
C CYS A 28 9.87 -20.24 -9.83
N ARG A 29 11.05 -20.44 -10.42
CA ARG A 29 11.36 -21.55 -11.33
C ARG A 29 12.45 -22.43 -10.72
N VAL A 30 12.19 -23.73 -10.65
CA VAL A 30 13.16 -24.73 -10.19
C VAL A 30 13.36 -25.78 -11.27
N ASP A 31 14.58 -25.88 -11.80
CA ASP A 31 14.98 -26.88 -12.79
C ASP A 31 15.70 -28.05 -12.11
N PHE A 32 15.35 -29.28 -12.49
CA PHE A 32 15.94 -30.50 -11.95
C PHE A 32 16.73 -31.24 -13.03
N LYS A 33 17.88 -31.83 -12.67
CA LYS A 33 18.67 -32.66 -13.61
C LYS A 33 17.87 -33.86 -14.15
N ARG A 34 17.01 -34.44 -13.31
CA ARG A 34 16.10 -35.54 -13.65
C ARG A 34 14.75 -35.23 -13.01
N GLY A 35 13.83 -34.67 -13.77
CA GLY A 35 12.52 -34.26 -13.28
C GLY A 35 11.92 -33.13 -14.11
N ARG A 36 10.65 -32.84 -13.84
CA ARG A 36 9.91 -31.74 -14.46
C ARG A 36 10.28 -30.42 -13.78
N THR A 37 10.50 -29.36 -14.56
CA THR A 37 10.64 -28.00 -14.02
C THR A 37 9.38 -27.62 -13.24
N VAL A 38 9.56 -27.09 -12.04
CA VAL A 38 8.48 -26.58 -11.21
C VAL A 38 8.42 -25.07 -11.38
N ASN A 39 7.21 -24.54 -11.64
CA ASN A 39 6.94 -23.13 -11.72
C ASN A 39 5.86 -22.77 -10.71
N THR A 40 6.16 -21.82 -9.84
CA THR A 40 5.19 -21.23 -8.92
C THR A 40 5.06 -19.76 -9.27
N VAL A 41 3.83 -19.31 -9.53
CA VAL A 41 3.52 -17.90 -9.73
C VAL A 41 2.92 -17.34 -8.44
N ILE A 42 3.43 -16.20 -7.99
CA ILE A 42 3.06 -15.54 -6.74
C ILE A 42 2.65 -14.11 -7.08
N ALA A 43 1.42 -13.74 -6.78
CA ALA A 43 0.96 -12.37 -6.94
C ALA A 43 1.40 -11.52 -5.74
N LEU A 44 2.37 -10.63 -5.95
CA LEU A 44 2.78 -9.65 -4.96
C LEU A 44 1.82 -8.46 -5.02
N LYS A 45 0.96 -8.33 -4.00
CA LYS A 45 0.11 -7.16 -3.80
C LYS A 45 0.80 -6.18 -2.86
N VAL A 46 0.99 -4.94 -3.32
CA VAL A 46 1.52 -3.86 -2.50
C VAL A 46 0.36 -3.00 -2.02
N ILE A 47 0.18 -2.88 -0.70
CA ILE A 47 -0.82 -2.00 -0.09
C ILE A 47 -0.14 -0.67 0.22
N VAL A 48 -0.59 0.39 -0.44
CA VAL A 48 -0.14 1.77 -0.24
C VAL A 48 -1.22 2.46 0.60
N PRO A 49 -0.87 2.99 1.77
CA PRO A 49 -1.82 3.75 2.57
C PRO A 49 -2.21 5.04 1.83
N PRO A 50 -3.44 5.54 2.02
CA PRO A 50 -3.81 6.85 1.53
C PRO A 50 -2.97 7.94 2.22
N LYS A 51 -2.97 9.14 1.63
CA LYS A 51 -2.41 10.32 2.29
C LYS A 51 -3.23 10.69 3.53
N GLU A 52 -2.64 11.53 4.38
CA GLU A 52 -3.31 12.07 5.55
C GLU A 52 -4.68 12.67 5.19
N PRO A 53 -5.72 12.41 5.99
CA PRO A 53 -7.06 12.93 5.75
C PRO A 53 -7.06 14.45 5.85
N GLN A 54 -7.73 15.08 4.89
CA GLN A 54 -8.04 16.49 4.89
C GLN A 54 -9.49 16.68 5.32
N ILE A 55 -9.72 17.62 6.24
CA ILE A 55 -11.05 17.93 6.75
C ILE A 55 -11.56 19.18 6.04
N PHE A 56 -12.83 19.19 5.67
CA PHE A 56 -13.49 20.30 4.98
C PHE A 56 -14.79 20.66 5.69
N ASP A 57 -15.23 21.91 5.56
CA ASP A 57 -16.56 22.36 5.99
C ASP A 57 -17.65 22.02 4.96
N ALA A 58 -18.89 22.47 5.21
CA ALA A 58 -20.02 22.29 4.29
C ALA A 58 -19.77 22.90 2.90
N ASN A 59 -19.00 23.99 2.84
CA ASN A 59 -18.71 24.80 1.66
C ASN A 59 -17.41 24.36 0.94
N ASP A 60 -16.85 23.21 1.30
CA ASP A 60 -15.60 22.65 0.78
C ASP A 60 -14.35 23.50 1.07
N ASN A 61 -14.38 24.33 2.11
CA ASN A 61 -13.18 24.99 2.62
C ASN A 61 -12.36 24.02 3.46
N GLU A 62 -11.06 23.93 3.19
CA GLU A 62 -10.15 23.08 3.96
C GLU A 62 -9.95 23.66 5.37
N LEU A 63 -10.12 22.79 6.37
CA LEU A 63 -10.06 23.10 7.79
C LEU A 63 -8.76 22.55 8.39
N ASN A 64 -8.02 23.40 9.09
CA ASN A 64 -6.74 23.05 9.71
C ASN A 64 -6.66 23.59 11.14
N GLY A 65 -6.17 22.77 12.08
CA GLY A 65 -5.98 23.17 13.48
C GLY A 65 -7.29 23.37 14.25
N ILE A 66 -7.36 24.44 15.04
CA ILE A 66 -8.56 24.77 15.83
C ILE A 66 -9.58 25.45 14.92
N VAL A 67 -10.77 24.86 14.80
CA VAL A 67 -11.86 25.32 13.94
C VAL A 67 -13.00 25.88 14.78
N GLY A 68 -13.55 27.03 14.37
CA GLY A 68 -14.58 27.77 15.11
C GLY A 68 -14.25 29.26 15.23
N PRO A 69 -15.03 30.03 16.00
CA PRO A 69 -16.11 29.60 16.89
C PRO A 69 -17.39 29.20 16.14
N PHE A 70 -18.11 28.21 16.68
CA PHE A 70 -19.43 27.80 16.20
C PHE A 70 -20.49 28.19 17.22
N ASN A 71 -21.68 28.54 16.72
CA ASN A 71 -22.81 28.87 17.59
C ASN A 71 -23.46 27.59 18.11
N GLU A 72 -23.75 27.57 19.41
CA GLU A 72 -24.51 26.49 20.03
C GLU A 72 -25.91 26.39 19.39
N GLY A 73 -26.34 25.17 19.08
CA GLY A 73 -27.61 24.90 18.41
C GLY A 73 -27.57 24.91 16.87
N ASN A 74 -26.48 25.37 16.26
CA ASN A 74 -26.30 25.29 14.80
C ASN A 74 -25.81 23.90 14.37
N GLU A 75 -26.20 23.47 13.16
CA GLU A 75 -25.68 22.26 12.53
C GLU A 75 -24.24 22.47 12.04
N LEU A 76 -23.37 21.52 12.34
CA LEU A 76 -21.97 21.50 11.93
C LEU A 76 -21.71 20.31 11.01
N THR A 77 -21.33 20.58 9.76
CA THR A 77 -20.97 19.55 8.78
C THR A 77 -19.48 19.56 8.52
N LEU A 78 -18.82 18.43 8.82
CA LEU A 78 -17.41 18.18 8.51
C LEU A 78 -17.30 17.05 7.51
N LYS A 79 -16.60 17.27 6.41
CA LYS A 79 -16.29 16.25 5.40
C LYS A 79 -14.84 15.82 5.56
N CYS A 80 -14.59 14.51 5.69
CA CYS A 80 -13.25 13.94 5.70
C CYS A 80 -12.95 13.34 4.32
N SER A 81 -11.84 13.73 3.72
CA SER A 81 -11.42 13.21 2.41
C SER A 81 -9.93 12.87 2.41
N THR A 82 -9.60 11.69 1.88
CA THR A 82 -8.23 11.20 1.71
C THR A 82 -7.93 11.01 0.23
N ARG A 83 -6.69 11.27 -0.19
CA ARG A 83 -6.27 11.04 -1.58
C ARG A 83 -5.28 9.88 -1.68
N GLY A 84 -5.37 9.13 -2.77
CA GLY A 84 -4.48 8.02 -3.08
C GLY A 84 -4.79 6.76 -2.29
N GLY A 85 -3.76 5.93 -2.10
CA GLY A 85 -3.87 4.59 -1.55
C GLY A 85 -4.33 3.56 -2.59
N ASN A 86 -4.06 2.28 -2.32
CA ASN A 86 -4.59 1.16 -3.09
C ASN A 86 -4.89 -0.03 -2.17
N GLN A 87 -5.91 -0.80 -2.54
CA GLN A 87 -6.43 -1.95 -1.80
C GLN A 87 -6.01 -3.27 -2.46
#